data_AF-A0A7X7GWL5-F1
#
_entry.id   AF-A0A7X7GWL5-F1
#
_cell.length_a   1.000
_cell.length_b   1.000
_cell.length_c   1.000
_cell.angle_alpha   90.00
_cell.angle_beta   90.00
_cell.angle_gamma   90.00
#
_symmetry.space_group_name_H-M   'P 1'
#
loop_
_entity.id
_entity.type
_entity.pdbx_description
1 polymer ?
#
loop_
_entity_poly.entity_id
_entity_poly.type
_entity_poly.pdbx_seq_one_letter_code
_entity_poly.pdbx_strand_id
1 'polypeptide(L)'
;MTLLQRFLTIFGDIKIFRWPMFLLYHPVGYGVKGEEVREVIETVRPGDLLVRGYRDYLDGYFIPGYFSHVGIFVGELTEADRPALVEATSALGKGDRTHFRTGKQMVVHALAEGVLTEDVINFCRCDYMAVLRFPEVLTRQAAPRASLVPDASLSPEELALRERLEQGEAVPFAEFLPCLIAAALGKLGSNYDFSFDFERFDELSCSELVYFATKAAAPFLGVGPENRRVLGFKRSLIEPDAFVRAPLDLVWRSASIDARKLEALRGPRTAVPPRLPAPAPPASAPTVSERVGPPTERTAGGSDGVA
;
A
#
# COMPACT_ATOMS: atom_id res chain seq x y z
N MET A 1 15.88 -9.32 24.04
CA MET A 1 15.46 -8.03 23.43
C MET A 1 16.45 -6.98 23.85
N THR A 2 17.17 -6.39 22.91
CA THR A 2 18.22 -5.39 23.19
C THR A 2 17.61 -3.99 23.25
N LEU A 3 18.24 -3.08 24.00
CA LEU A 3 17.82 -1.68 24.17
C LEU A 3 17.62 -0.93 22.83
N LEU A 4 18.33 -1.37 21.78
CA LEU A 4 18.22 -0.83 20.43
C LEU A 4 16.83 -1.07 19.81
N GLN A 5 16.24 -2.26 20.04
CA GLN A 5 14.90 -2.59 19.53
C GLN A 5 13.82 -1.74 20.19
N ARG A 6 13.94 -1.47 21.50
CA ARG A 6 13.05 -0.52 22.20
C ARG A 6 13.22 0.91 21.72
N PHE A 7 14.42 1.28 21.28
CA PHE A 7 14.71 2.62 20.76
C PHE A 7 14.12 2.80 19.36
N LEU A 8 14.20 1.79 18.48
CA LEU A 8 13.63 1.84 17.12
C LEU A 8 12.11 1.98 17.10
N THR A 9 11.37 1.28 17.98
CA THR A 9 9.91 1.39 18.04
C THR A 9 9.42 2.77 18.48
N ILE A 10 10.23 3.52 19.23
CA ILE A 10 9.88 4.84 19.75
C ILE A 10 10.10 5.95 18.71
N PHE A 11 11.00 5.74 17.74
CA PHE A 11 11.41 6.80 16.81
C PHE A 11 10.55 6.91 15.53
N GLY A 12 9.79 5.87 15.16
CA GLY A 12 8.84 5.93 14.04
C GLY A 12 7.74 6.97 14.23
N ASP A 13 7.48 7.37 15.48
CA ASP A 13 6.41 8.32 15.83
C ASP A 13 6.88 9.76 16.06
N ILE A 14 8.18 10.07 15.86
CA ILE A 14 8.75 11.38 16.20
C ILE A 14 8.99 12.21 14.93
N LYS A 15 8.60 13.49 14.94
CA LYS A 15 8.74 14.47 13.84
C LYS A 15 9.38 15.75 14.40
N ILE A 16 10.50 16.19 13.82
CA ILE A 16 11.33 17.29 14.34
C ILE A 16 11.41 18.42 13.31
N PHE A 17 11.02 19.65 13.69
CA PHE A 17 11.19 20.84 12.86
C PHE A 17 12.35 21.72 13.34
N ARG A 18 13.09 22.27 12.37
CA ARG A 18 14.31 23.06 12.57
C ARG A 18 14.03 24.55 12.81
N TRP A 19 13.09 24.82 13.74
CA TRP A 19 12.78 26.09 14.43
C TRP A 19 11.41 26.74 14.08
N PRO A 20 10.57 27.12 15.07
CA PRO A 20 10.73 26.90 16.51
C PRO A 20 10.50 25.42 16.88
N MET A 21 11.30 24.90 17.80
CA MET A 21 11.27 23.47 18.20
C MET A 21 9.99 23.11 18.97
N PHE A 22 8.93 22.76 18.25
CA PHE A 22 7.77 22.07 18.82
C PHE A 22 7.84 20.58 18.50
N LEU A 23 7.88 19.74 19.54
CA LEU A 23 7.70 18.29 19.45
C LEU A 23 6.20 18.04 19.27
N LEU A 24 5.76 17.75 18.05
CA LEU A 24 4.35 17.54 17.74
C LEU A 24 4.06 16.03 17.68
N TYR A 25 3.44 15.51 18.73
CA TYR A 25 2.80 14.19 18.76
C TYR A 25 1.42 14.35 18.09
N HIS A 26 1.12 13.56 17.05
CA HIS A 26 -0.05 13.68 16.16
C HIS A 26 -0.16 15.00 15.36
N PRO A 27 0.64 15.20 14.30
CA PRO A 27 0.37 16.31 13.39
C PRO A 27 -0.99 16.13 12.71
N VAL A 28 -1.81 17.16 12.84
CA VAL A 28 -3.20 17.21 12.43
C VAL A 28 -3.28 17.37 10.91
N GLY A 29 -3.52 16.25 10.22
CA GLY A 29 -4.07 16.21 8.87
C GLY A 29 -3.17 15.57 7.81
N TYR A 30 -3.53 14.36 7.38
CA TYR A 30 -3.00 13.74 6.17
C TYR A 30 -3.26 14.61 4.93
N GLY A 31 -2.27 14.76 4.06
CA GLY A 31 -2.42 15.43 2.78
C GLY A 31 -3.45 14.79 1.84
N VAL A 32 -3.60 13.46 1.87
CA VAL A 32 -4.69 12.75 1.18
C VAL A 32 -6.01 12.95 1.93
N LYS A 33 -7.02 13.49 1.26
CA LYS A 33 -8.33 13.81 1.86
C LYS A 33 -9.43 12.81 1.50
N GLY A 34 -10.56 12.87 2.21
CA GLY A 34 -11.65 11.91 2.05
C GLY A 34 -12.18 11.76 0.61
N GLU A 35 -12.23 12.84 -0.17
CA GLU A 35 -12.61 12.81 -1.59
C GLU A 35 -11.63 11.95 -2.41
N GLU A 36 -10.34 12.14 -2.20
CA GLU A 36 -9.28 11.34 -2.83
C GLU A 36 -9.31 9.89 -2.36
N VAL A 37 -9.65 9.62 -1.09
CA VAL A 37 -9.84 8.25 -0.60
C VAL A 37 -10.99 7.56 -1.35
N ARG A 38 -12.09 8.27 -1.65
CA ARG A 38 -13.19 7.72 -2.46
C ARG A 38 -12.74 7.41 -3.89
N GLU A 39 -11.99 8.32 -4.52
CA GLU A 39 -11.42 8.08 -5.84
C GLU A 39 -10.53 6.82 -5.86
N VAL A 40 -9.68 6.65 -4.84
CA VAL A 40 -8.83 5.45 -4.70
C VAL A 40 -9.69 4.20 -4.59
N ILE A 41 -10.67 4.18 -3.67
CA ILE A 41 -11.61 3.06 -3.44
C ILE A 41 -12.31 2.62 -4.73
N GLU A 42 -12.68 3.57 -5.58
CA GLU A 42 -13.38 3.31 -6.85
C GLU A 42 -12.43 2.89 -7.99
N THR A 43 -11.14 3.23 -7.88
CA THR A 43 -10.14 3.01 -8.93
C THR A 43 -9.36 1.70 -8.77
N VAL A 44 -9.02 1.33 -7.53
CA VAL A 44 -8.11 0.21 -7.24
C VAL A 44 -8.67 -1.14 -7.68
N ARG A 45 -7.78 -2.01 -8.16
CA ARG A 45 -8.06 -3.38 -8.57
C ARG A 45 -7.06 -4.35 -7.93
N PRO A 46 -7.44 -5.61 -7.64
CA PRO A 46 -6.50 -6.60 -7.12
C PRO A 46 -5.23 -6.67 -7.97
N GLY A 47 -4.08 -6.67 -7.28
CA GLY A 47 -2.76 -6.63 -7.89
C GLY A 47 -2.17 -5.23 -8.10
N ASP A 48 -2.94 -4.16 -7.91
CA ASP A 48 -2.40 -2.80 -7.91
C ASP A 48 -1.40 -2.60 -6.76
N LEU A 49 -0.34 -1.83 -7.01
CA LEU A 49 0.63 -1.42 -6.01
C LEU A 49 0.31 -0.01 -5.53
N LEU A 50 0.13 0.16 -4.22
CA LEU A 50 -0.15 1.45 -3.60
C LEU A 50 1.14 1.96 -2.97
N VAL A 51 1.70 3.02 -3.52
CA VAL A 51 2.91 3.69 -2.99
C VAL A 51 2.50 4.95 -2.24
N ARG A 52 3.03 5.17 -1.04
CA ARG A 52 2.71 6.33 -0.20
C ARG A 52 3.95 6.95 0.42
N GLY A 53 3.81 8.22 0.81
CA GLY A 53 4.85 8.95 1.52
C GLY A 53 4.26 9.91 2.56
N TYR A 54 5.11 10.25 3.51
CA TYR A 54 4.79 11.12 4.63
C TYR A 54 5.75 12.31 4.63
N ARG A 55 5.24 13.52 4.89
CA ARG A 55 6.03 14.74 4.96
C ARG A 55 6.56 14.94 6.37
N ASP A 56 7.85 15.25 6.49
CA ASP A 56 8.56 15.54 7.74
C ASP A 56 8.49 14.45 8.84
N TYR A 57 8.10 13.22 8.52
CA TYR A 57 8.23 12.08 9.44
C TYR A 57 9.67 11.55 9.42
N LEU A 58 10.19 11.10 10.57
CA LEU A 58 11.56 10.58 10.67
C LEU A 58 11.81 9.34 9.80
N ASP A 59 10.78 8.60 9.42
CA ASP A 59 10.90 7.44 8.50
C ASP A 59 11.48 7.80 7.14
N GLY A 60 11.27 9.04 6.66
CA GLY A 60 11.91 9.56 5.45
C GLY A 60 13.43 9.68 5.54
N TYR A 61 14.01 9.59 6.75
CA TYR A 61 15.46 9.52 6.95
C TYR A 61 16.01 8.10 6.89
N PHE A 62 15.18 7.06 7.04
CA PHE A 62 15.61 5.67 7.07
C PHE A 62 15.42 4.94 5.73
N ILE A 63 14.44 5.34 4.91
CA ILE A 63 14.20 4.78 3.57
C ILE A 63 14.56 5.81 2.51
N PRO A 64 15.62 5.60 1.69
CA PRO A 64 15.96 6.52 0.61
C PRO A 64 14.89 6.48 -0.49
N GLY A 65 14.49 7.65 -0.99
CA GLY A 65 13.50 7.77 -2.05
C GLY A 65 12.50 8.91 -1.81
N TYR A 66 11.59 9.11 -2.76
CA TYR A 66 10.46 10.03 -2.63
C TYR A 66 9.27 9.38 -1.95
N PHE A 67 8.94 8.13 -2.28
CA PHE A 67 7.95 7.32 -1.57
C PHE A 67 8.64 6.50 -0.48
N SER A 68 8.02 6.47 0.70
CA SER A 68 8.57 5.78 1.88
C SER A 68 7.94 4.41 2.12
N HIS A 69 6.81 4.10 1.48
CA HIS A 69 6.10 2.84 1.71
C HIS A 69 5.39 2.32 0.46
N VAL A 70 5.22 1.00 0.39
CA VAL A 70 4.46 0.33 -0.67
C VAL A 70 3.64 -0.84 -0.10
N GLY A 71 2.45 -1.07 -0.67
CA GLY A 71 1.59 -2.21 -0.36
C GLY A 71 0.92 -2.76 -1.62
N ILE A 72 0.36 -3.97 -1.49
CA ILE A 72 -0.33 -4.67 -2.58
C ILE A 72 -1.81 -4.68 -2.27
N PHE A 73 -2.64 -4.12 -3.15
CA PHE A 73 -4.08 -4.23 -3.00
C PHE A 73 -4.54 -5.63 -3.43
N VAL A 74 -5.26 -6.33 -2.56
CA VAL A 74 -5.68 -7.72 -2.79
C VAL A 74 -7.19 -7.88 -2.95
N GLY A 75 -7.97 -6.84 -2.67
CA GLY A 75 -9.43 -6.89 -2.76
C GLY A 75 -10.10 -7.44 -1.51
N GLU A 76 -11.18 -8.19 -1.67
CA GLU A 76 -11.93 -8.77 -0.55
C GLU A 76 -11.17 -9.94 0.07
N LEU A 77 -11.05 -9.92 1.40
CA LEU A 77 -10.52 -11.04 2.18
C LEU A 77 -11.58 -11.50 3.18
N THR A 78 -11.79 -12.81 3.21
CA THR A 78 -12.70 -13.51 4.11
C THR A 78 -11.90 -14.39 5.08
N GLU A 79 -12.59 -15.01 6.04
CA GLU A 79 -11.93 -15.96 6.95
C GLU A 79 -11.38 -17.19 6.23
N ALA A 80 -11.89 -17.53 5.04
CA ALA A 80 -11.36 -18.62 4.22
C ALA A 80 -9.96 -18.33 3.66
N ASP A 81 -9.59 -17.05 3.54
CA ASP A 81 -8.30 -16.60 3.04
C ASP A 81 -7.24 -16.52 4.14
N ARG A 82 -7.60 -16.87 5.38
CA ARG A 82 -6.69 -16.85 6.53
C ARG A 82 -5.57 -17.88 6.32
N PRO A 83 -4.29 -17.45 6.27
CA PRO A 83 -3.19 -18.38 6.07
C PRO A 83 -2.95 -19.25 7.31
N ALA A 84 -2.59 -20.52 7.09
CA ALA A 84 -2.23 -21.45 8.16
C ALA A 84 -1.10 -20.93 9.07
N LEU A 85 -0.18 -20.12 8.52
CA LEU A 85 0.90 -19.48 9.28
C LEU A 85 0.37 -18.51 10.35
N VAL A 86 -0.71 -17.77 10.04
CA VAL A 86 -1.35 -16.83 10.97
C VAL A 86 -2.06 -17.58 12.11
N GLU A 87 -2.64 -18.74 11.82
CA GLU A 87 -3.24 -19.59 12.86
C GLU A 87 -2.17 -20.14 13.80
N ALA A 88 -1.06 -20.63 13.24
CA ALA A 88 0.06 -21.15 14.02
C ALA A 88 0.70 -20.09 14.93
N THR A 89 0.86 -18.84 14.46
CA THR A 89 1.39 -17.74 15.28
C THR A 89 0.40 -17.28 16.35
N SER A 90 -0.90 -17.27 16.04
CA SER A 90 -1.97 -16.90 16.98
C SER A 90 -2.08 -17.90 18.15
N ALA A 91 -1.81 -19.18 17.90
CA ALA A 91 -1.84 -20.23 18.92
C ALA A 91 -0.68 -20.17 19.93
N LEU A 92 0.42 -19.47 19.60
CA LEU A 92 1.65 -19.41 20.42
C LEU A 92 1.62 -18.35 21.53
N GLY A 93 0.47 -17.75 21.85
CA GLY A 93 0.27 -16.95 23.07
C GLY A 93 1.01 -15.61 23.12
N LYS A 94 1.69 -15.19 22.04
CA LYS A 94 2.07 -13.78 21.83
C LYS A 94 0.82 -13.03 21.37
N GLY A 95 0.13 -12.35 22.29
CA GLY A 95 -0.94 -11.41 21.92
C GLY A 95 -0.40 -10.41 20.89
N ASP A 96 -1.10 -10.04 19.84
CA ASP A 96 -2.55 -9.94 19.65
C ASP A 96 -2.93 -10.44 18.23
N ARG A 97 -4.23 -10.53 17.97
CA ARG A 97 -4.94 -11.01 16.78
C ARG A 97 -4.71 -10.16 15.50
N THR A 98 -3.50 -9.65 15.26
CA THR A 98 -3.32 -8.35 14.56
C THR A 98 -2.89 -8.39 13.10
N HIS A 99 -2.32 -9.49 12.57
CA HIS A 99 -1.77 -9.48 11.21
C HIS A 99 -2.79 -9.78 10.10
N PHE A 100 -3.87 -10.50 10.39
CA PHE A 100 -4.90 -10.82 9.40
C PHE A 100 -6.26 -10.26 9.79
N ARG A 101 -6.77 -9.36 8.95
CA ARG A 101 -8.09 -8.73 9.02
C ARG A 101 -8.83 -9.04 7.73
N THR A 102 -10.11 -9.35 7.88
CA THR A 102 -11.04 -9.49 6.77
C THR A 102 -11.64 -8.15 6.41
N GLY A 103 -12.15 -8.02 5.19
CA GLY A 103 -12.76 -6.80 4.70
C GLY A 103 -12.89 -6.80 3.18
N LYS A 104 -13.67 -5.84 2.65
CA LYS A 104 -13.99 -5.79 1.22
C LYS A 104 -12.84 -5.29 0.34
N GLN A 105 -11.94 -4.52 0.91
CA GLN A 105 -10.89 -3.81 0.18
C GLN A 105 -9.63 -3.74 1.04
N MET A 106 -8.81 -4.78 0.92
CA MET A 106 -7.66 -5.00 1.77
C MET A 106 -6.36 -4.76 1.01
N VAL A 107 -5.36 -4.31 1.76
CA VAL A 107 -3.97 -4.10 1.32
C VAL A 107 -3.07 -4.98 2.16
N VAL A 108 -2.20 -5.77 1.52
CA VAL A 108 -1.13 -6.52 2.17
C VAL A 108 0.13 -5.67 2.13
N HIS A 109 0.74 -5.44 3.29
CA HIS A 109 1.96 -4.65 3.41
C HIS A 109 2.81 -5.10 4.60
N ALA A 110 4.07 -4.68 4.61
CA ALA A 110 5.06 -5.07 5.61
C ALA A 110 5.38 -3.88 6.53
N LEU A 111 5.19 -4.02 7.84
CA LEU A 111 5.59 -3.06 8.88
C LEU A 111 6.62 -3.71 9.82
N ALA A 112 7.20 -2.96 10.76
CA ALA A 112 8.14 -3.48 11.76
C ALA A 112 7.57 -4.67 12.57
N GLU A 113 6.26 -4.67 12.81
CA GLU A 113 5.57 -5.75 13.52
C GLU A 113 5.33 -7.02 12.68
N GLY A 114 5.64 -6.99 11.37
CA GLY A 114 5.47 -8.10 10.44
C GLY A 114 4.62 -7.75 9.21
N VAL A 115 4.33 -8.77 8.40
CA VAL A 115 3.43 -8.66 7.24
C VAL A 115 1.99 -8.77 7.70
N LEU A 116 1.17 -7.78 7.35
CA LEU A 116 -0.23 -7.71 7.75
C LEU A 116 -1.17 -7.25 6.63
N THR A 117 -2.47 -7.35 6.92
CA THR A 117 -3.56 -6.83 6.10
C THR A 117 -4.19 -5.61 6.76
N GLU A 118 -4.35 -4.56 5.97
CA GLU A 118 -4.94 -3.28 6.38
C GLU A 118 -6.04 -2.88 5.40
N ASP A 119 -7.13 -2.29 5.90
CA ASP A 119 -8.19 -1.73 5.04
C ASP A 119 -7.64 -0.57 4.20
N VAL A 120 -8.04 -0.49 2.93
CA VAL A 120 -7.56 0.55 2.00
C VAL A 120 -7.76 1.97 2.54
N ILE A 121 -8.83 2.23 3.30
CA ILE A 121 -9.10 3.53 3.92
C ILE A 121 -7.99 3.88 4.93
N ASN A 122 -7.58 2.92 5.73
CA ASN A 122 -6.48 3.10 6.68
C ASN A 122 -5.15 3.24 5.94
N PHE A 123 -4.93 2.47 4.88
CA PHE A 123 -3.72 2.60 4.08
C PHE A 123 -3.59 4.00 3.45
N CYS A 124 -4.71 4.64 3.06
CA CYS A 124 -4.74 5.98 2.48
C CYS A 124 -4.39 7.11 3.47
N ARG A 125 -4.24 6.82 4.77
CA ARG A 125 -3.82 7.79 5.80
C ARG A 125 -2.35 8.18 5.63
N CYS A 126 -2.09 9.07 4.68
CA CYS A 126 -0.75 9.53 4.30
C CYS A 126 -0.77 10.92 3.68
N ASP A 127 0.41 11.54 3.50
CA ASP A 127 0.48 12.88 2.94
C ASP A 127 0.34 12.90 1.43
N TYR A 128 0.85 11.88 0.75
CA TYR A 128 0.72 11.73 -0.68
C TYR A 128 0.85 10.27 -1.07
N MET A 129 0.14 9.86 -2.12
CA MET A 129 0.19 8.49 -2.62
C MET A 129 -0.12 8.40 -4.10
N ALA A 130 0.26 7.29 -4.71
CA ALA A 130 -0.06 6.92 -6.08
C ALA A 130 -0.46 5.45 -6.16
N VAL A 131 -1.28 5.13 -7.16
CA VAL A 131 -1.67 3.76 -7.48
C VAL A 131 -0.99 3.39 -8.80
N LEU A 132 -0.23 2.30 -8.76
CA LEU A 132 0.47 1.72 -9.90
C LEU A 132 -0.22 0.42 -10.30
N ARG A 133 -0.43 0.23 -11.59
CA ARG A 133 -1.08 -0.96 -12.16
C ARG A 133 -0.17 -1.66 -13.14
N PHE A 134 -0.14 -2.98 -13.09
CA PHE A 134 0.53 -3.77 -14.12
C PHE A 134 -0.21 -3.62 -15.45
N PRO A 135 0.51 -3.53 -16.59
CA PRO A 135 -0.15 -3.52 -17.89
C PRO A 135 -0.93 -4.82 -18.10
N GLU A 136 -2.02 -4.77 -18.86
CA GLU A 136 -2.87 -5.94 -19.16
C GLU A 136 -2.07 -7.13 -19.73
N VAL A 137 -0.96 -6.83 -20.41
CA VAL A 137 -0.02 -7.80 -20.93
C VAL A 137 1.38 -7.47 -20.45
N LEU A 138 1.98 -8.39 -19.69
CA LEU A 138 3.36 -8.35 -19.26
C LEU A 138 4.25 -8.81 -20.41
N THR A 139 5.32 -8.06 -20.64
CA THR A 139 6.36 -8.38 -21.63
C THR A 139 7.71 -8.02 -21.05
N ARG A 140 8.77 -8.53 -21.65
CA ARG A 140 10.14 -8.14 -21.30
C ARG A 140 10.39 -6.69 -21.72
N GLN A 141 10.20 -5.77 -20.78
CA GLN A 141 10.28 -4.32 -21.00
C GLN A 141 11.67 -3.74 -20.71
N ALA A 142 12.53 -4.48 -20.01
CA ALA A 142 13.89 -4.06 -19.68
C ALA A 142 14.91 -5.20 -19.90
N ALA A 143 16.19 -4.85 -19.94
CA ALA A 143 17.24 -5.83 -19.77
C ALA A 143 17.01 -6.52 -18.39
N PRO A 144 16.90 -7.87 -18.34
CA PRO A 144 16.59 -8.56 -17.11
C PRO A 144 17.64 -8.21 -16.05
N ARG A 145 17.18 -7.77 -14.88
CA ARG A 145 18.06 -7.69 -13.71
C ARG A 145 18.24 -9.10 -13.16
N ALA A 146 19.39 -9.38 -12.55
CA ALA A 146 19.60 -10.66 -11.90
C ALA A 146 18.50 -10.87 -10.85
N SER A 147 17.74 -11.96 -10.97
CA SER A 147 16.78 -12.34 -9.94
C SER A 147 17.56 -12.65 -8.68
N LEU A 148 17.17 -12.02 -7.59
CA LEU A 148 17.65 -12.39 -6.27
C LEU A 148 17.04 -13.71 -5.81
N VAL A 149 15.82 -13.96 -6.26
CA VAL A 149 15.00 -15.06 -5.80
C VAL A 149 15.40 -16.32 -6.58
N PRO A 150 15.88 -17.41 -5.93
CA PRO A 150 16.40 -18.56 -6.60
C PRO A 150 15.19 -19.31 -7.14
N ASP A 151 15.37 -19.96 -8.27
CA ASP A 151 14.25 -20.55 -8.97
C ASP A 151 13.55 -21.63 -8.13
N ALA A 152 14.29 -22.26 -7.20
CA ALA A 152 13.76 -23.21 -6.21
C ALA A 152 12.70 -22.64 -5.24
N SER A 153 12.55 -21.31 -5.15
CA SER A 153 11.54 -20.65 -4.30
C SER A 153 10.32 -20.16 -5.09
N LEU A 154 10.31 -20.37 -6.40
CA LEU A 154 9.15 -20.18 -7.27
C LEU A 154 8.27 -21.42 -7.18
N SER A 155 6.95 -21.21 -7.11
CA SER A 155 5.98 -22.24 -7.43
C SER A 155 6.11 -22.67 -8.90
N PRO A 156 5.62 -23.87 -9.28
CA PRO A 156 5.61 -24.31 -10.67
C PRO A 156 4.95 -23.30 -11.62
N GLU A 157 3.87 -22.66 -11.19
CA GLU A 157 3.16 -21.64 -11.95
C GLU A 157 4.01 -20.37 -12.13
N GLU A 158 4.66 -19.90 -11.07
CA GLU A 158 5.57 -18.74 -11.12
C GLU A 158 6.78 -19.01 -12.01
N LEU A 159 7.33 -20.22 -11.98
CA LEU A 159 8.46 -20.63 -12.81
C LEU A 159 8.06 -20.65 -14.30
N ALA A 160 6.92 -21.25 -14.63
CA ALA A 160 6.41 -21.29 -16.00
C ALA A 160 6.16 -19.87 -16.57
N LEU A 161 5.57 -18.97 -15.76
CA LEU A 161 5.38 -17.57 -16.16
C LEU A 161 6.72 -16.86 -16.41
N ARG A 162 7.72 -17.10 -15.54
CA ARG A 162 9.05 -16.51 -15.67
C ARG A 162 9.78 -16.99 -16.92
N GLU A 163 9.74 -18.29 -17.21
CA GLU A 163 10.36 -18.85 -18.41
C GLU A 163 9.78 -18.26 -19.70
N ARG A 164 8.45 -18.09 -19.75
CA ARG A 164 7.77 -17.43 -20.89
C ARG A 164 8.20 -15.98 -21.07
N LEU A 165 8.27 -15.21 -19.99
CA LEU A 165 8.77 -13.82 -20.02
C LEU A 165 10.25 -13.75 -20.44
N GLU A 166 11.07 -14.71 -20.02
CA GLU A 166 12.48 -14.80 -20.41
C GLU A 166 12.65 -15.05 -21.91
N GLN A 167 11.79 -15.89 -22.48
CA GLN A 167 11.69 -16.16 -23.91
C GLN A 167 11.10 -14.99 -24.71
N GLY A 168 10.64 -13.92 -24.04
CA GLY A 168 10.06 -12.73 -24.66
C GLY A 168 8.59 -12.88 -25.03
N GLU A 169 7.91 -13.89 -24.51
CA GLU A 169 6.47 -14.06 -24.70
C GLU A 169 5.68 -12.96 -23.96
N ALA A 170 4.53 -12.62 -24.53
CA ALA A 170 3.52 -11.80 -23.90
C ALA A 170 2.69 -12.65 -22.92
N VAL A 171 2.70 -12.28 -21.64
CA VAL A 171 1.95 -12.97 -20.58
C VAL A 171 0.81 -12.07 -20.09
N PRO A 172 -0.46 -12.46 -20.25
CA PRO A 172 -1.59 -11.71 -19.69
C PRO A 172 -1.47 -11.53 -18.18
N PHE A 173 -1.73 -10.31 -17.67
CA PHE A 173 -1.66 -10.04 -16.22
C PHE A 173 -2.63 -10.91 -15.41
N ALA A 174 -3.77 -11.28 -16.01
CA ALA A 174 -4.75 -12.18 -15.41
C ALA A 174 -4.15 -13.57 -15.04
N GLU A 175 -3.14 -14.05 -15.78
CA GLU A 175 -2.44 -15.31 -15.46
C GLU A 175 -1.44 -15.14 -14.30
N PHE A 176 -0.89 -13.93 -14.15
CA PHE A 176 0.08 -13.61 -13.10
C PHE A 176 -0.58 -13.25 -11.76
N LEU A 177 -1.77 -12.63 -11.80
CA LEU A 177 -2.48 -12.12 -10.62
C LEU A 177 -2.64 -13.18 -9.51
N PRO A 178 -3.07 -14.43 -9.78
CA PRO A 178 -3.20 -15.45 -8.71
C PRO A 178 -1.88 -15.74 -8.01
N CYS A 179 -0.77 -15.83 -8.75
CA CYS A 179 0.55 -16.05 -8.18
C CYS A 179 0.97 -14.89 -7.28
N LEU A 180 0.75 -13.66 -7.74
CA LEU A 180 1.07 -12.44 -6.98
C LEU A 180 0.29 -12.40 -5.65
N ILE A 181 -1.03 -12.66 -5.68
CA ILE A 181 -1.87 -12.62 -4.49
C ILE A 181 -1.51 -13.77 -3.53
N ALA A 182 -1.32 -14.98 -4.04
CA ALA A 182 -0.93 -16.13 -3.23
C ALA A 182 0.44 -15.91 -2.56
N ALA A 183 1.41 -15.36 -3.28
CA ALA A 183 2.72 -15.04 -2.74
C ALA A 183 2.67 -13.96 -1.66
N ALA A 184 1.80 -12.94 -1.81
CA ALA A 184 1.59 -11.92 -0.79
C ALA A 184 0.93 -12.48 0.47
N LEU A 185 -0.17 -13.23 0.33
CA LEU A 185 -0.91 -13.80 1.46
C LEU A 185 -0.11 -14.88 2.20
N GLY A 186 0.69 -15.67 1.49
CA GLY A 186 1.56 -16.69 2.07
C GLY A 186 2.65 -16.13 3.01
N LYS A 187 2.79 -14.81 3.09
CA LYS A 187 3.78 -14.12 3.93
C LYS A 187 3.19 -13.48 5.18
N LEU A 188 1.86 -13.50 5.34
CA LEU A 188 1.20 -12.91 6.51
C LEU A 188 1.66 -13.53 7.83
N GLY A 189 1.84 -12.68 8.84
CA GLY A 189 2.24 -13.09 10.20
C GLY A 189 3.71 -13.47 10.35
N SER A 190 4.52 -13.38 9.29
CA SER A 190 5.97 -13.57 9.43
C SER A 190 6.59 -12.39 10.19
N ASN A 191 7.26 -12.68 11.32
CA ASN A 191 8.06 -11.72 12.11
C ASN A 191 9.45 -11.42 11.50
N TYR A 192 9.67 -11.94 10.28
CA TYR A 192 10.80 -11.77 9.35
C TYR A 192 12.03 -12.68 9.40
N ASP A 193 12.22 -13.39 8.28
CA ASP A 193 13.43 -13.62 7.47
C ASP A 193 12.99 -14.25 6.12
N PHE A 194 13.19 -13.57 4.98
CA PHE A 194 13.08 -14.16 3.63
C PHE A 194 14.39 -13.96 2.85
N SER A 195 15.50 -14.42 3.44
CA SER A 195 16.89 -14.14 3.05
C SER A 195 17.23 -14.31 1.56
N PHE A 196 17.04 -13.20 0.85
CA PHE A 196 17.99 -12.66 -0.12
C PHE A 196 18.94 -11.72 0.60
N ASP A 197 19.98 -12.28 1.21
CA ASP A 197 20.75 -11.57 2.24
C ASP A 197 21.61 -10.42 1.67
N PHE A 198 21.27 -9.18 2.03
CA PHE A 198 22.08 -7.98 1.79
C PHE A 198 22.74 -7.48 3.08
N GLU A 199 23.20 -8.47 3.84
CA GLU A 199 23.90 -8.48 5.12
C GLU A 199 23.23 -7.67 6.23
N ARG A 200 21.96 -8.04 6.41
CA ARG A 200 21.12 -7.99 7.61
C ARG A 200 20.61 -6.63 8.10
N PHE A 201 19.29 -6.51 7.99
CA PHE A 201 18.37 -5.52 8.52
C PHE A 201 17.20 -6.36 9.04
N ASP A 202 17.08 -6.57 10.36
CA ASP A 202 16.41 -7.74 10.95
C ASP A 202 14.88 -7.84 10.74
N GLU A 203 14.27 -6.93 9.97
CA GLU A 203 12.81 -6.81 9.80
C GLU A 203 12.54 -6.31 8.36
N LEU A 204 11.82 -7.08 7.53
CA LEU A 204 11.74 -6.80 6.08
C LEU A 204 11.07 -5.47 5.76
N SER A 205 11.58 -4.83 4.73
CA SER A 205 11.02 -3.61 4.19
C SER A 205 9.80 -3.90 3.31
N CYS A 206 8.85 -2.96 3.29
CA CYS A 206 7.63 -3.03 2.50
C CYS A 206 7.86 -3.33 1.01
N SER A 207 8.97 -2.84 0.43
CA SER A 207 9.38 -3.07 -0.94
C SER A 207 9.92 -4.48 -1.20
N GLU A 208 10.55 -5.13 -0.22
CA GLU A 208 10.99 -6.52 -0.34
C GLU A 208 9.82 -7.49 -0.38
N LEU A 209 8.77 -7.24 0.40
CA LEU A 209 7.51 -8.00 0.31
C LEU A 209 6.91 -7.89 -1.10
N VAL A 210 6.84 -6.69 -1.66
CA VAL A 210 6.32 -6.48 -3.02
C VAL A 210 7.22 -7.14 -4.05
N TYR A 211 8.55 -7.04 -3.91
CA TYR A 211 9.49 -7.72 -4.79
C TYR A 211 9.34 -9.25 -4.71
N PHE A 212 9.16 -9.81 -3.51
CA PHE A 212 8.90 -11.23 -3.33
C PHE A 212 7.59 -11.66 -3.99
N ALA A 213 6.49 -10.92 -3.75
CA ALA A 213 5.20 -11.21 -4.36
C ALA A 213 5.23 -11.08 -5.89
N THR A 214 6.17 -10.29 -6.41
CA THR A 214 6.33 -10.06 -7.84
C THR A 214 7.51 -10.79 -8.47
N LYS A 215 8.15 -11.71 -7.73
CA LYS A 215 9.43 -12.35 -8.08
C LYS A 215 9.50 -13.00 -9.48
N ALA A 216 8.37 -13.46 -10.01
CA ALA A 216 8.30 -14.06 -11.35
C ALA A 216 8.37 -13.01 -12.48
N ALA A 217 7.94 -11.77 -12.22
CA ALA A 217 7.83 -10.69 -13.22
C ALA A 217 8.81 -9.52 -12.97
N ALA A 218 9.13 -9.21 -11.71
CA ALA A 218 9.92 -8.05 -11.31
C ALA A 218 11.27 -7.89 -12.04
N PRO A 219 12.05 -8.97 -12.28
CA PRO A 219 13.30 -8.88 -13.05
C PRO A 219 13.13 -8.29 -14.46
N PHE A 220 12.00 -8.57 -15.11
CA PHE A 220 11.67 -8.12 -16.47
C PHE A 220 11.06 -6.72 -16.50
N LEU A 221 10.61 -6.21 -15.36
CA LEU A 221 10.12 -4.85 -15.15
C LEU A 221 11.24 -3.88 -14.76
N GLY A 222 12.49 -4.34 -14.67
CA GLY A 222 13.63 -3.52 -14.28
C GLY A 222 13.70 -3.22 -12.78
N VAL A 223 12.88 -3.90 -11.96
CA VAL A 223 12.91 -3.79 -10.50
C VAL A 223 13.94 -4.77 -9.96
N GLY A 224 14.82 -4.29 -9.09
CA GLY A 224 15.86 -5.08 -8.46
C GLY A 224 16.61 -4.24 -7.43
N PRO A 225 17.50 -4.86 -6.65
CA PRO A 225 18.23 -4.17 -5.60
C PRO A 225 19.26 -3.20 -6.18
N GLU A 226 19.52 -2.14 -5.43
CA GLU A 226 20.56 -1.18 -5.76
C GLU A 226 21.44 -0.88 -4.56
N ASN A 227 22.74 -0.74 -4.81
CA ASN A 227 23.69 -0.32 -3.80
C ASN A 227 23.48 1.17 -3.49
N ARG A 228 23.08 1.47 -2.26
CA ARG A 228 22.87 2.81 -1.72
C ARG A 228 23.72 3.04 -0.48
N ARG A 229 23.98 4.30 -0.15
CA ARG A 229 24.58 4.67 1.13
C ARG A 229 23.48 5.15 2.06
N VAL A 230 23.21 4.39 3.12
CA VAL A 230 22.28 4.76 4.18
C VAL A 230 23.10 4.99 5.43
N LEU A 231 23.01 6.19 6.02
CA LEU A 231 23.77 6.59 7.22
C LEU A 231 25.29 6.30 7.12
N GLY A 232 25.87 6.45 5.92
CA GLY A 232 27.31 6.24 5.68
C GLY A 232 27.71 4.79 5.33
N PHE A 233 26.81 3.81 5.48
CA PHE A 233 27.07 2.41 5.15
C PHE A 233 26.53 2.05 3.76
N LYS A 234 27.32 1.33 2.96
CA LYS A 234 26.84 0.76 1.69
C LYS A 234 25.90 -0.40 1.99
N ARG A 235 24.70 -0.38 1.42
CA ARG A 235 23.66 -1.38 1.58
C ARG A 235 22.99 -1.64 0.24
N SER A 236 22.58 -2.87 0.00
CA SER A 236 21.81 -3.26 -1.17
C SER A 236 20.35 -3.37 -0.76
N LEU A 237 19.47 -2.56 -1.36
CA LEU A 237 18.06 -2.45 -0.99
C LEU A 237 17.19 -2.16 -2.21
N ILE A 238 15.89 -2.43 -2.08
CA ILE A 238 14.88 -2.05 -3.08
C ILE A 238 14.08 -0.89 -2.50
N GLU A 239 14.11 0.27 -3.15
CA GLU A 239 13.31 1.42 -2.73
C GLU A 239 11.86 1.28 -3.25
N PRO A 240 10.83 1.79 -2.54
CA PRO A 240 9.48 1.89 -3.09
C PRO A 240 9.44 2.58 -4.46
N ASP A 241 10.30 3.58 -4.67
CA ASP A 241 10.45 4.28 -5.95
C ASP A 241 10.87 3.37 -7.11
N ALA A 242 11.48 2.20 -6.86
CA ALA A 242 11.83 1.26 -7.91
C ALA A 242 10.59 0.78 -8.68
N PHE A 243 9.46 0.60 -7.99
CA PHE A 243 8.18 0.25 -8.61
C PHE A 243 7.58 1.45 -9.36
N VAL A 244 7.81 2.68 -8.90
CA VAL A 244 7.36 3.89 -9.60
C VAL A 244 8.12 4.06 -10.92
N ARG A 245 9.41 3.72 -10.94
CA ARG A 245 10.30 3.72 -12.14
C ARG A 245 9.96 2.58 -13.12
N ALA A 246 9.39 1.49 -12.62
CA ALA A 246 9.02 0.34 -13.43
C ALA A 246 7.98 0.72 -14.50
N PRO A 247 7.85 -0.06 -15.60
CA PRO A 247 6.85 0.15 -16.65
C PRO A 247 5.45 -0.28 -16.20
N LEU A 248 5.01 0.23 -15.05
CA LEU A 248 3.65 0.10 -14.52
C LEU A 248 2.86 1.36 -14.85
N ASP A 249 1.58 1.23 -15.14
CA ASP A 249 0.69 2.35 -15.41
C ASP A 249 0.40 3.15 -14.13
N LEU A 250 0.49 4.48 -14.21
CA LEU A 250 0.07 5.34 -13.12
C LEU A 250 -1.42 5.62 -13.28
N VAL A 251 -2.27 4.86 -12.58
CA VAL A 251 -3.73 4.94 -12.74
C VAL A 251 -4.35 6.03 -11.86
N TRP A 252 -3.70 6.37 -10.74
CA TRP A 252 -4.17 7.44 -9.85
C TRP A 252 -3.01 8.08 -9.09
N ARG A 253 -3.15 9.36 -8.74
CA ARG A 253 -2.25 10.09 -7.83
C ARG A 253 -2.99 11.14 -7.02
N SER A 254 -2.51 11.39 -5.80
CA SER A 254 -3.03 12.49 -4.99
C SER A 254 -2.63 13.85 -5.57
N ALA A 255 -3.40 14.88 -5.23
CA ALA A 255 -3.12 16.28 -5.56
C ALA A 255 -1.89 16.79 -4.81
N SER A 256 -1.61 16.20 -3.65
CA SER A 256 -0.48 16.53 -2.78
C SER A 256 0.88 15.97 -3.25
N ILE A 257 0.92 15.16 -4.32
CA ILE A 257 2.18 14.75 -4.94
C ILE A 257 2.87 15.94 -5.63
N ASP A 258 4.19 16.02 -5.47
CA ASP A 258 5.04 16.89 -6.26
C ASP A 258 5.19 16.33 -7.68
N ALA A 259 4.51 16.97 -8.64
CA ALA A 259 4.49 16.53 -10.03
C ALA A 259 5.89 16.44 -10.66
N ARG A 260 6.80 17.36 -10.31
CA ARG A 260 8.16 17.38 -10.88
C ARG A 260 8.97 16.19 -10.39
N LYS A 261 8.85 15.85 -9.10
CA LYS A 261 9.52 14.66 -8.53
C LYS A 261 8.97 13.38 -9.12
N LEU A 262 7.65 13.28 -9.27
CA LEU A 262 7.02 12.11 -9.89
C LEU A 262 7.44 11.94 -11.35
N GLU A 263 7.47 13.03 -12.13
CA GLU A 263 7.93 13.03 -13.52
C GLU A 263 9.41 12.66 -13.63
N ALA A 264 10.26 13.20 -12.74
CA ALA A 264 11.67 12.84 -12.68
C ALA A 264 11.91 11.35 -12.36
N LEU A 265 11.06 10.74 -11.53
CA LEU A 265 11.11 9.30 -11.26
C LEU A 265 10.67 8.47 -12.47
N ARG A 266 9.55 8.82 -13.11
CA ARG A 266 8.96 8.00 -14.18
C ARG A 266 9.62 8.22 -15.54
N GLY A 267 10.33 9.33 -15.71
CA GLY A 267 10.84 9.78 -16.99
C GLY A 267 9.72 10.20 -17.95
N PRO A 268 10.04 10.51 -19.21
CA PRO A 268 9.07 10.82 -20.26
C PRO A 268 8.35 9.53 -20.69
N ARG A 269 7.43 9.04 -19.86
CA ARG A 269 6.52 7.93 -20.19
C ARG A 269 5.08 8.45 -20.19
N THR A 270 4.29 7.85 -21.06
CA THR A 270 2.95 8.26 -21.52
C THR A 270 1.99 8.68 -20.41
N ALA A 271 1.17 9.67 -20.76
CA ALA A 271 0.34 10.51 -19.90
C ALA A 271 -0.36 9.81 -18.73
N VAL A 272 -0.32 10.47 -17.58
CA VAL A 272 -1.28 10.25 -16.49
C VAL A 272 -2.69 10.44 -17.08
N PRO A 273 -3.63 9.50 -16.92
CA PRO A 273 -5.02 9.78 -17.26
C PRO A 273 -5.45 11.06 -16.53
N PRO A 274 -6.17 11.98 -17.19
CA PRO A 274 -6.63 13.20 -16.55
C PRO A 274 -7.36 12.82 -15.27
N ARG A 275 -7.07 13.55 -14.19
CA ARG A 275 -7.74 13.37 -12.90
C ARG A 275 -9.24 13.33 -13.17
N LEU A 276 -9.92 12.28 -12.70
CA LEU A 276 -11.38 12.26 -12.76
C LEU A 276 -11.87 13.58 -12.16
N PRO A 277 -12.74 14.34 -12.84
CA PRO A 277 -13.31 15.53 -12.24
C PRO A 277 -13.94 15.11 -10.91
N ALA A 278 -13.73 15.92 -9.88
CA ALA A 278 -14.34 15.68 -8.58
C ALA A 278 -15.82 15.34 -8.81
N PRO A 279 -16.36 14.29 -8.17
CA PRO A 279 -17.76 13.93 -8.35
C PRO A 279 -18.59 15.19 -8.13
N ALA A 280 -19.49 15.47 -9.07
CA ALA A 280 -20.38 16.63 -8.96
C ALA A 280 -20.99 16.60 -7.55
N PRO A 281 -21.05 17.75 -6.85
CA PRO A 281 -21.63 17.79 -5.51
C PRO A 281 -23.00 17.10 -5.59
N PRO A 282 -23.32 16.20 -4.65
CA PRO A 282 -24.60 15.50 -4.69
C PRO A 282 -25.69 16.54 -4.84
N ALA A 283 -26.62 16.29 -5.79
CA ALA A 283 -27.79 17.14 -5.96
C ALA A 283 -28.33 17.48 -4.58
N SER A 284 -28.46 18.78 -4.30
CA SER A 284 -28.70 19.34 -2.97
C SER A 284 -29.66 18.44 -2.22
N ALA A 285 -29.16 17.70 -1.22
CA ALA A 285 -30.06 16.95 -0.36
C ALA A 285 -31.06 17.97 0.20
N PRO A 286 -32.36 17.64 0.26
CA PRO A 286 -33.35 18.53 0.86
C PRO A 286 -32.80 18.95 2.22
N THR A 287 -32.74 20.26 2.45
CA THR A 287 -32.16 20.83 3.66
C THR A 287 -32.83 20.16 4.86
N VAL A 288 -32.13 20.00 5.98
CA VAL A 288 -32.70 19.37 7.20
C VAL A 288 -34.02 20.05 7.62
N SER A 289 -34.22 21.31 7.22
CA SER A 289 -35.48 22.06 7.36
C SER A 289 -36.69 21.47 6.61
N GLU A 290 -36.49 20.70 5.53
CA GLU A 290 -37.58 20.08 4.75
C GLU A 290 -38.01 18.70 5.29
N ARG A 291 -37.24 18.10 6.22
CA ARG A 291 -37.59 16.82 6.85
C ARG A 291 -38.40 16.97 8.14
N VAL A 292 -38.49 18.17 8.69
CA VAL A 292 -39.27 18.47 9.89
C VAL A 292 -40.50 19.24 9.45
N GLY A 293 -41.60 18.54 9.22
CA GLY A 293 -42.92 19.17 9.04
C GLY A 293 -43.28 20.01 10.28
N PRO A 294 -44.11 21.07 10.12
CA PRO A 294 -44.43 21.97 11.22
C PRO A 294 -45.10 21.19 12.38
N PRO A 295 -44.91 21.63 13.63
CA PRO A 295 -45.52 20.96 14.78
C PRO A 295 -47.04 21.07 14.66
N THR A 296 -47.72 19.92 14.70
CA THR A 296 -49.18 19.87 14.75
C THR A 296 -49.67 20.55 16.03
N GLU A 297 -50.32 21.70 15.89
CA GLU A 297 -51.09 22.33 16.96
C GLU A 297 -52.19 21.35 17.39
N ARG A 298 -52.07 20.81 18.61
CA ARG A 298 -53.23 20.21 19.29
C ARG A 298 -54.15 21.37 19.69
N THR A 299 -55.16 21.63 18.88
CA THR A 299 -56.30 22.44 19.29
C THR A 299 -56.99 21.76 20.47
N ALA A 300 -56.92 22.40 21.63
CA ALA A 300 -57.78 22.12 22.77
C ALA A 300 -59.22 22.48 22.36
N GLY A 301 -60.06 21.47 22.16
CA GLY A 301 -61.49 21.60 21.97
C GLY A 301 -62.21 20.98 23.15
N GLY A 302 -62.53 21.79 24.15
CA GLY A 302 -63.60 21.47 25.09
C GLY A 302 -64.93 21.96 24.52
N SER A 303 -65.96 21.12 24.59
CA SER A 303 -67.33 21.56 24.85
C SER A 303 -68.22 20.38 25.22
N ASP A 304 -68.93 20.58 26.32
CA ASP A 304 -70.01 19.82 26.95
C ASP A 304 -71.11 19.26 26.02
N GLY A 305 -71.78 18.21 26.50
CA GLY A 305 -73.25 18.26 26.58
C GLY A 305 -74.09 17.15 25.93
N VAL A 306 -74.67 16.31 26.80
CA VAL A 306 -76.06 15.76 26.77
C VAL A 306 -76.42 14.69 25.71
N ALA A 307 -76.56 13.44 26.17
CA ALA A 307 -77.84 12.72 26.28
C ALA A 307 -77.67 11.51 27.23
#